data_AF-A0A7K3LVA7-F1
#
_entry.id   AF-A0A7K3LVA7-F1
#
_cell.length_a   1.000
_cell.length_b   1.000
_cell.length_c   1.000
_cell.angle_alpha   90.00
_cell.angle_beta   90.00
_cell.angle_gamma   90.00
#
_symmetry.space_group_name_H-M   'P 1'
#
loop_
_entity.id
_entity.type
_entity.pdbx_description
1 polymer ?
#
loop_
_entity_poly.entity_id
_entity_poly.type
_entity_poly.pdbx_seq_one_letter_code
_entity_poly.pdbx_strand_id
1 'polypeptide(L)'
;MCGTPVPPPQWCGAGIVDDAGARRRARAASVRVLAAMLAGSAVRVTADLAGIGYTVSSADGRSRVVSDLAAVWPTLAELPGRPFDPLDPGMLARLRELGTADR
;
A
#
# COMPACT_ATOMS: atom_id res chain seq x y z
N MET A 1 -30.21 -1.70 6.05
CA MET A 1 -28.77 -2.00 6.00
C MET A 1 -28.21 -1.37 4.73
N CYS A 2 -27.46 -0.28 4.84
CA CYS A 2 -26.86 0.38 3.67
C CYS A 2 -25.53 -0.32 3.37
N GLY A 3 -25.48 -1.14 2.32
CA GLY A 3 -24.23 -1.73 1.85
C GLY A 3 -23.40 -0.64 1.17
N THR A 4 -22.14 -0.50 1.57
CA THR A 4 -21.18 0.33 0.85
C THR A 4 -21.03 -0.21 -0.57
N PRO A 5 -21.23 0.62 -1.62
CA PRO A 5 -21.10 0.15 -2.99
C PRO A 5 -19.69 -0.37 -3.23
N VAL A 6 -19.61 -1.51 -3.90
CA VAL A 6 -18.34 -2.09 -4.35
C VAL A 6 -17.70 -1.07 -5.30
N PRO A 7 -16.48 -0.58 -5.02
CA PRO A 7 -15.82 0.35 -5.93
C PRO A 7 -15.62 -0.31 -7.30
N PRO A 8 -15.54 0.47 -8.38
CA PRO A 8 -15.36 -0.07 -9.73
C PRO A 8 -14.14 -1.00 -9.79
N PRO A 9 -14.11 -1.98 -10.71
CA PRO A 9 -13.04 -2.96 -10.81
C PRO A 9 -11.70 -2.25 -11.03
N GLN A 10 -10.96 -2.09 -9.93
CA GLN A 10 -9.60 -1.60 -9.91
C GLN A 10 -8.69 -2.74 -10.33
N TRP A 11 -7.78 -2.50 -11.28
CA TRP A 11 -6.82 -3.50 -11.73
C TRP A 11 -6.01 -4.10 -10.56
N CYS A 12 -5.77 -3.33 -9.49
CA CYS A 12 -5.15 -3.78 -8.23
C CYS A 12 -5.96 -4.87 -7.47
N GLY A 13 -7.23 -5.03 -7.82
CA GLY A 13 -8.14 -6.02 -7.23
C GLY A 13 -8.46 -7.20 -8.16
N ALA A 14 -7.89 -7.22 -9.38
CA ALA A 14 -8.17 -8.27 -10.35
C ALA A 14 -7.74 -9.65 -9.82
N GLY A 15 -8.60 -10.65 -9.96
CA GLY A 15 -8.34 -12.02 -9.51
C GLY A 15 -8.54 -12.27 -8.01
N ILE A 16 -8.88 -11.26 -7.22
CA ILE A 16 -9.29 -11.45 -5.81
C ILE A 16 -10.76 -11.86 -5.80
N VAL A 17 -11.08 -12.95 -5.10
CA VAL A 17 -12.48 -13.36 -4.86
C VAL A 17 -13.22 -12.23 -4.16
N ASP A 18 -14.46 -11.94 -4.60
CA ASP A 18 -15.26 -10.83 -4.09
C ASP A 18 -15.88 -11.12 -2.70
N ASP A 19 -15.04 -11.48 -1.73
CA ASP A 19 -15.39 -11.67 -0.32
C ASP A 19 -14.55 -10.75 0.59
N ALA A 20 -15.12 -10.37 1.73
CA ALA A 20 -14.49 -9.43 2.65
C ALA A 20 -13.14 -9.97 3.20
N GLY A 21 -13.03 -11.29 3.40
CA GLY A 21 -11.82 -11.93 3.90
C GLY A 21 -10.69 -11.96 2.88
N ALA A 22 -10.97 -12.28 1.62
CA ALA A 22 -10.00 -12.22 0.53
C ALA A 22 -9.52 -10.79 0.30
N ARG A 23 -10.42 -9.80 0.26
CA ARG A 23 -10.04 -8.38 0.14
C ARG A 23 -9.14 -7.93 1.29
N ARG A 24 -9.44 -8.34 2.54
CA ARG A 24 -8.59 -8.03 3.71
C ARG A 24 -7.21 -8.66 3.60
N ARG A 25 -7.13 -9.94 3.22
CA ARG A 25 -5.84 -10.66 3.02
C ARG A 25 -5.00 -10.03 1.91
N ALA A 26 -5.62 -9.69 0.78
CA ALA A 26 -4.94 -9.04 -0.32
C ALA A 26 -4.39 -7.65 0.05
N ARG A 27 -5.16 -6.86 0.81
CA ARG A 27 -4.67 -5.58 1.36
C ARG A 27 -3.51 -5.79 2.32
N ALA A 28 -3.59 -6.77 3.22
CA ALA A 28 -2.49 -7.09 4.14
C ALA A 28 -1.23 -7.58 3.41
N ALA A 29 -1.38 -8.32 2.30
CA ALA A 29 -0.27 -8.66 1.42
C ALA A 29 0.33 -7.41 0.75
N SER A 30 -0.52 -6.51 0.24
CA SER A 30 -0.09 -5.25 -0.36
C SER A 30 0.69 -4.38 0.63
N VAL A 31 0.22 -4.27 1.88
CA VAL A 31 0.90 -3.53 2.95
C VAL A 31 2.27 -4.11 3.26
N ARG A 32 2.43 -5.43 3.25
CA ARG A 32 3.75 -6.07 3.47
C ARG A 32 4.74 -5.69 2.37
N VAL A 33 4.32 -5.69 1.12
CA VAL A 33 5.15 -5.26 -0.01
C VAL A 33 5.48 -3.76 0.10
N LEU A 34 4.49 -2.92 0.36
CA LEU A 34 4.70 -1.48 0.56
C LEU A 34 5.66 -1.18 1.71
N ALA A 35 5.54 -1.90 2.84
CA ALA A 35 6.44 -1.74 3.97
C ALA A 35 7.89 -2.10 3.58
N ALA A 36 8.09 -3.14 2.77
CA ALA A 36 9.42 -3.50 2.26
C ALA A 36 9.99 -2.44 1.31
N MET A 37 9.16 -1.90 0.40
CA MET A 37 9.55 -0.80 -0.50
C MET A 37 9.94 0.47 0.29
N LEU A 38 9.18 0.77 1.35
CA LEU A 38 9.33 1.99 2.15
C LEU A 38 10.29 1.85 3.33
N ALA A 39 10.95 0.70 3.49
CA ALA A 39 11.77 0.37 4.67
C ALA A 39 13.06 1.20 4.85
N GLY A 40 13.27 2.24 4.04
CA GLY A 40 14.31 3.26 4.22
C GLY A 40 13.76 4.69 4.19
N SER A 41 12.43 4.85 4.16
CA SER A 41 11.75 6.14 4.13
C SER A 41 11.17 6.49 5.50
N ALA A 42 10.91 7.77 5.71
CA ALA A 42 10.18 8.27 6.88
C ALA A 42 8.66 8.02 6.78
N VAL A 43 8.20 7.26 5.79
CA VAL A 43 6.78 7.03 5.51
C VAL A 43 6.40 5.59 5.78
N ARG A 44 5.21 5.40 6.35
CA ARG A 44 4.61 4.11 6.65
C ARG A 44 3.24 4.03 6.00
N VAL A 45 2.91 2.86 5.47
CA VAL A 45 1.56 2.56 4.98
C VAL A 45 0.97 1.43 5.81
N THR A 46 -0.26 1.61 6.29
CA THR A 46 -1.02 0.59 7.01
C THR A 46 -2.36 0.36 6.34
N ALA A 47 -2.93 -0.84 6.49
CA ALA A 47 -4.32 -1.09 6.11
C ALA A 47 -5.23 -0.57 7.22
N ASP A 48 -6.33 0.09 6.84
CA ASP A 48 -7.34 0.49 7.81
C ASP A 48 -8.00 -0.75 8.47
N LEU A 49 -8.37 -0.62 9.75
CA LEU A 49 -9.02 -1.66 10.54
C LEU A 49 -10.37 -2.08 9.95
N ALA A 50 -11.09 -1.16 9.34
CA ALA A 50 -12.34 -1.44 8.63
C ALA A 50 -12.12 -2.04 7.22
N GLY A 51 -10.86 -2.13 6.76
CA GLY A 51 -10.50 -2.77 5.50
C GLY A 51 -10.98 -2.03 4.24
N ILE A 52 -11.26 -0.73 4.36
CA ILE A 52 -11.83 0.09 3.26
C ILE A 52 -10.76 0.89 2.51
N GLY A 53 -9.57 1.08 3.10
CA GLY A 53 -8.49 1.85 2.48
C GLY A 53 -7.12 1.61 3.12
N TYR A 54 -6.19 2.49 2.78
CA TYR A 54 -4.84 2.54 3.32
C TYR A 54 -4.64 3.87 4.05
N THR A 55 -3.85 3.84 5.11
CA THR A 55 -3.39 5.04 5.80
C THR A 55 -1.91 5.21 5.51
N VAL A 56 -1.56 6.35 4.91
CA VAL A 56 -0.18 6.77 4.68
C VAL A 56 0.20 7.74 5.78
N SER A 57 1.23 7.44 6.57
CA SER A 57 1.70 8.28 7.68
C SER A 57 3.19 8.60 7.54
N SER A 58 3.56 9.86 7.77
CA SER A 58 4.94 10.34 7.77
C SER A 58 5.47 10.49 9.20
N ALA A 59 6.79 10.44 9.37
CA ALA A 59 7.48 10.66 10.65
C ALA A 59 7.16 12.04 11.26
N ASP A 60 6.81 13.04 10.44
CA ASP A 60 6.36 14.36 10.89
C ASP A 60 4.95 14.37 11.53
N GLY A 61 4.32 13.20 11.68
CA GLY A 61 2.97 13.06 12.27
C GLY A 61 1.81 13.29 11.28
N ARG A 62 2.09 13.67 10.03
CA ARG A 62 1.07 13.79 8.99
C ARG A 62 0.56 12.42 8.57
N SER A 63 -0.76 12.27 8.51
CA SER A 63 -1.40 11.03 8.04
C SER A 63 -2.53 11.34 7.06
N ARG A 64 -2.65 10.54 6.00
CA ARG A 64 -3.72 10.65 5.00
C ARG A 64 -4.31 9.27 4.72
N VAL A 65 -5.63 9.21 4.71
CA VAL A 65 -6.37 8.00 4.32
C VAL A 65 -6.62 8.04 2.82
N VAL A 66 -6.34 6.95 2.14
CA VAL A 66 -6.57 6.76 0.70
C VAL A 66 -7.40 5.50 0.45
N SER A 67 -8.23 5.53 -0.59
CA SER A 67 -9.15 4.43 -0.93
C SER A 67 -8.45 3.16 -1.41
N ASP A 68 -7.35 3.32 -2.14
CA ASP A 68 -6.74 2.26 -2.90
C ASP A 68 -5.22 2.46 -3.04
N LEU A 69 -4.57 1.44 -3.60
CA LEU A 69 -3.13 1.40 -3.80
C LEU A 69 -2.65 2.41 -4.85
N ALA A 70 -3.47 2.74 -5.86
CA ALA A 70 -3.07 3.70 -6.89
C ALA A 70 -2.97 5.12 -6.31
N ALA A 71 -3.83 5.45 -5.34
CA ALA A 71 -3.81 6.71 -4.61
C ALA A 71 -2.66 6.84 -3.60
N VAL A 72 -1.96 5.75 -3.25
CA VAL A 72 -0.80 5.80 -2.34
C VAL A 72 0.35 6.58 -2.98
N TRP A 73 0.68 6.33 -4.25
CA TRP A 73 1.82 6.96 -4.93
C TRP A 73 1.76 8.49 -5.03
N PRO A 74 0.67 9.11 -5.52
CA PRO A 74 0.56 10.56 -5.52
C PRO A 74 0.58 11.12 -4.09
N THR A 75 0.00 10.40 -3.12
CA THR A 75 0.08 10.80 -1.71
C THR A 75 1.52 10.81 -1.19
N LEU A 76 2.35 9.82 -1.56
CA LEU A 76 3.76 9.80 -1.21
C LEU A 76 4.53 10.96 -1.84
N ALA A 77 4.20 11.34 -3.07
CA ALA A 77 4.84 12.46 -3.77
C ALA A 77 4.47 13.83 -3.15
N GLU A 78 3.28 13.96 -2.54
CA GLU A 78 2.84 15.17 -1.85
C GLU A 78 3.40 15.31 -0.43
N LEU A 79 3.92 14.23 0.16
CA LEU A 79 4.56 14.31 1.47
C LEU A 79 5.92 15.00 1.34
N PRO A 80 6.22 16.01 2.17
CA PRO A 80 7.51 16.69 2.07
C PRO A 80 8.63 15.78 2.53
N GLY A 81 9.75 15.88 1.83
CA GLY A 81 10.92 15.04 2.00
C GLY A 81 11.59 14.73 0.66
N ARG A 82 12.35 13.64 0.63
CA ARG A 82 12.96 13.13 -0.60
C ARG A 82 11.87 12.57 -1.52
N PRO A 83 11.84 12.89 -2.82
CA PRO A 83 10.97 12.23 -3.79
C PRO A 83 11.16 10.71 -3.70
N PHE A 84 10.06 9.97 -3.55
CA PHE A 84 10.12 8.52 -3.59
C PHE A 84 10.26 8.08 -5.05
N ASP A 85 11.40 7.48 -5.40
CA ASP A 85 11.60 6.84 -6.69
C ASP A 85 11.18 5.36 -6.62
N PRO A 86 10.04 4.97 -7.23
CA PRO A 86 9.58 3.59 -7.23
C PRO A 86 10.50 2.63 -8.02
N LEU A 87 11.43 3.16 -8.82
CA LEU A 87 12.39 2.39 -9.61
C LEU A 87 13.83 2.53 -9.11
N ASP A 88 14.01 3.02 -7.87
CA ASP A 88 15.33 3.15 -7.25
C ASP A 88 16.07 1.79 -7.30
N PRO A 89 17.28 1.72 -7.92
CA PRO A 89 17.99 0.46 -8.10
C PRO A 89 18.33 -0.25 -6.78
N GLY A 90 18.62 0.49 -5.72
CA GLY A 90 18.93 -0.05 -4.40
C GLY A 90 17.70 -0.66 -3.74
N MET A 91 16.56 0.01 -3.84
CA MET A 91 15.27 -0.54 -3.40
C MET A 91 14.91 -1.81 -4.18
N LEU A 92 15.05 -1.80 -5.51
CA LEU A 92 14.74 -2.97 -6.34
C LEU A 92 15.64 -4.17 -6.04
N ALA A 93 16.94 -3.95 -5.78
CA ALA A 93 17.85 -5.01 -5.36
C ALA A 93 17.39 -5.67 -4.04
N ARG A 94 17.05 -4.86 -3.04
CA ARG A 94 16.52 -5.35 -1.75
C ARG A 94 15.22 -6.15 -1.92
N LEU A 95 14.29 -5.69 -2.77
CA LEU A 95 13.03 -6.40 -3.01
C LEU A 95 13.27 -7.76 -3.68
N ARG A 96 14.25 -7.85 -4.58
CA ARG A 96 14.64 -9.13 -5.19
C ARG A 96 15.19 -10.10 -4.16
N GLU A 97 16.06 -9.64 -3.27
CA GLU A 97 16.61 -10.45 -2.17
C GLU A 97 15.50 -10.98 -1.25
N LEU A 98 14.55 -10.11 -0.87
CA LEU A 98 13.38 -10.51 -0.07
C LEU A 98 12.50 -11.55 -0.79
N GLY A 99 12.26 -11.37 -2.08
CA GLY A 99 11.46 -12.31 -2.88
C GLY A 99 12.16 -13.66 -3.10
N THR A 100 13.50 -13.71 -3.11
CA THR A 100 14.26 -14.96 -3.14
C THR A 100 14.30 -15.68 -1.80
N ALA A 101 14.18 -14.95 -0.68
CA ALA A 101 14.19 -15.54 0.66
C ALA A 101 12.84 -16.17 1.07
N ASP A 102 11.74 -15.78 0.44
CA ASP A 102 10.38 -16.29 0.69
C ASP A 102 10.04 -17.56 -0.14
N ARG A 103 11.00 -18.08 -0.92
CA ARG A 103 10.82 -19.17 -1.88
C ARG A 103 11.57 -20.43 -1.44
#